data_AF-A0A934TGG2-F1
#
_entry.id   AF-A0A934TGG2-F1
#
_cell.length_a   1.000
_cell.length_b   1.000
_cell.length_c   1.000
_cell.angle_alpha   90.00
_cell.angle_beta   90.00
_cell.angle_gamma   90.00
#
_symmetry.space_group_name_H-M   'P 1'
#
loop_
_entity.id
_entity.type
_entity.pdbx_description
1 polymer ?
#
loop_
_entity_poly.entity_id
_entity_poly.type
_entity_poly.pdbx_seq_one_letter_code
_entity_poly.pdbx_strand_id
1 'polypeptide(L)'
;MISTTIYQITAEDLERFFNDKLSKEAICSFLNRYEKILVTVDDIARFHNVHPNTVYNYINDGLIIPEIRGKDFKDSYRFRMSYALLLDFKDLRKQLHFKNKQLKIS
;
A
#
# COMPACT_ATOMS: atom_id res chain seq x y z
N MET A 1 44.26 13.62 -3.31
CA MET A 1 43.95 12.54 -4.27
C MET A 1 42.45 12.28 -4.21
N ILE A 2 41.74 12.49 -5.31
CA ILE A 2 40.28 12.28 -5.37
C ILE A 2 40.10 10.89 -5.99
N SER A 3 39.61 9.92 -5.24
CA SER A 3 39.32 8.58 -5.79
C SER A 3 38.01 8.64 -6.55
N THR A 4 38.07 8.61 -7.88
CA THR A 4 36.88 8.49 -8.71
C THR A 4 36.41 7.03 -8.68
N THR A 5 35.37 6.75 -7.89
CA THR A 5 34.71 5.43 -7.92
C THR A 5 33.93 5.32 -9.23
N ILE A 6 34.43 4.51 -10.16
CA ILE A 6 33.74 4.19 -11.41
C ILE A 6 32.82 3.01 -11.13
N TYR A 7 31.50 3.26 -11.09
CA TYR A 7 30.51 2.20 -11.02
C TYR A 7 30.42 1.55 -12.41
N GLN A 8 30.98 0.35 -12.56
CA GLN A 8 30.76 -0.48 -13.74
C GLN A 8 29.35 -1.06 -13.65
N ILE A 9 28.42 -0.49 -14.42
CA ILE A 9 27.07 -1.06 -14.59
C ILE A 9 27.24 -2.34 -15.40
N THR A 10 26.86 -3.48 -14.82
CA THR A 10 26.87 -4.76 -15.53
C THR A 10 25.60 -4.90 -16.37
N ALA A 11 25.61 -5.82 -17.35
CA ALA A 11 24.41 -6.13 -18.14
C ALA A 11 23.26 -6.63 -17.24
N GLU A 12 23.57 -7.38 -16.18
CA GLU A 12 22.60 -7.86 -15.19
C GLU A 12 21.96 -6.71 -14.40
N ASP A 13 22.73 -5.68 -14.03
CA ASP A 13 22.20 -4.50 -13.36
C ASP A 13 21.24 -3.72 -14.26
N LEU A 14 21.54 -3.64 -15.55
CA LEU A 14 20.69 -3.03 -16.58
C LEU A 14 19.41 -3.82 -16.79
N GLU A 15 19.50 -5.15 -16.93
CA GLU A 15 18.34 -6.03 -17.06
C GLU A 15 17.45 -5.96 -15.82
N ARG A 16 18.04 -5.96 -14.62
CA ARG A 16 17.30 -5.79 -13.36
C ARG A 16 16.58 -4.45 -13.32
N PHE A 17 17.25 -3.36 -13.72
CA PHE A 17 16.64 -2.04 -13.79
C PHE A 17 15.50 -1.97 -14.80
N PHE A 18 15.67 -2.56 -15.99
CA PHE A 18 14.60 -2.62 -17.00
C PHE A 18 13.43 -3.47 -16.55
N ASN A 19 13.68 -4.64 -15.94
CA ASN A 19 12.63 -5.48 -15.39
C ASN A 19 11.89 -4.80 -14.23
N ASP A 20 12.60 -4.08 -13.36
CA ASP A 20 11.99 -3.27 -12.30
C ASP A 20 11.17 -2.11 -12.87
N LYS A 21 11.61 -1.47 -13.96
CA LYS A 21 10.85 -0.40 -14.61
C LYS A 21 9.63 -0.91 -15.37
N LEU A 22 9.80 -1.96 -16.17
CA LEU A 22 8.73 -2.60 -16.93
C LEU A 22 7.66 -3.18 -15.99
N SER A 23 8.07 -3.80 -14.88
CA SER A 23 7.14 -4.28 -13.86
C SER A 23 6.40 -3.13 -13.18
N LYS A 24 7.08 -2.03 -12.82
CA LYS A 24 6.44 -0.83 -12.27
C LYS A 24 5.48 -0.18 -13.27
N GLU A 25 5.85 -0.03 -14.54
CA GLU A 25 4.97 0.53 -15.58
C GLU A 25 3.77 -0.37 -15.86
N ALA A 26 3.97 -1.70 -15.89
CA ALA A 26 2.88 -2.66 -16.04
C ALA A 26 1.91 -2.58 -14.85
N ILE A 27 2.42 -2.50 -13.63
CA ILE A 27 1.61 -2.32 -12.41
C ILE A 27 0.88 -0.98 -12.46
N CYS A 28 1.55 0.12 -12.79
CA CYS A 28 0.91 1.45 -12.92
C CYS A 28 -0.17 1.45 -14.00
N SER A 29 0.10 0.89 -15.18
CA SER A 29 -0.86 0.78 -16.28
C SER A 29 -2.07 -0.09 -15.89
N PHE A 30 -1.85 -1.18 -15.16
CA PHE A 30 -2.91 -2.02 -14.61
C PHE A 30 -3.74 -1.26 -13.58
N LEU A 31 -3.11 -0.59 -12.61
CA LEU A 31 -3.78 0.15 -11.54
C LEU A 31 -4.56 1.37 -12.06
N ASN A 32 -4.06 2.04 -13.12
CA ASN A 32 -4.75 3.16 -13.76
C ASN A 32 -6.12 2.76 -14.30
N ARG A 33 -6.32 1.50 -14.71
CA ARG A 33 -7.63 0.99 -15.15
C ARG A 33 -8.65 0.98 -14.02
N TYR A 34 -8.19 0.89 -12.78
CA TYR A 34 -9.02 0.81 -11.58
C TYR A 34 -9.06 2.12 -10.79
N GLU A 35 -8.45 3.19 -11.31
CA GLU A 35 -8.30 4.46 -10.60
C GLU A 35 -9.66 5.11 -10.27
N LYS A 36 -10.67 4.89 -11.11
CA LYS A 36 -12.04 5.43 -10.93
C LYS A 36 -12.98 4.48 -10.19
N ILE A 37 -12.53 3.27 -9.85
CA ILE A 37 -13.37 2.28 -9.19
C ILE A 37 -13.25 2.46 -7.68
N LEU A 38 -14.40 2.68 -7.05
CA LEU A 38 -14.51 2.76 -5.60
C LEU A 38 -14.95 1.41 -5.03
N VAL A 39 -14.24 0.96 -4.00
CA VAL A 39 -14.49 -0.30 -3.31
C VAL A 39 -14.78 -0.06 -1.83
N THR A 40 -15.44 -1.05 -1.23
CA THR A 40 -15.88 -1.04 0.17
C THR A 40 -14.84 -1.69 1.10
N VAL A 41 -15.10 -1.68 2.40
CA VAL A 41 -14.28 -2.39 3.38
C VAL A 41 -14.32 -3.90 3.14
N ASP A 42 -15.47 -4.46 2.79
CA ASP A 42 -15.63 -5.89 2.53
C ASP A 42 -14.85 -6.33 1.28
N ASP A 43 -14.74 -5.46 0.28
CA ASP A 43 -13.89 -5.72 -0.89
C ASP A 43 -12.42 -5.79 -0.51
N ILE A 44 -11.92 -4.85 0.30
CA ILE A 44 -10.55 -4.87 0.80
C ILE A 44 -10.30 -6.14 1.62
N ALA A 45 -11.23 -6.49 2.50
CA ALA A 45 -11.16 -7.70 3.31
C ALA A 45 -11.02 -8.96 2.43
N ARG A 46 -11.79 -9.03 1.33
CA ARG A 46 -11.71 -10.11 0.35
C ARG A 46 -10.40 -10.11 -0.44
N PHE A 47 -9.92 -8.96 -0.91
CA PHE A 47 -8.67 -8.87 -1.68
C PHE A 47 -7.46 -9.37 -0.87
N HIS A 48 -7.44 -9.09 0.43
CA HIS A 48 -6.32 -9.39 1.32
C HIS A 48 -6.53 -10.63 2.19
N ASN A 49 -7.66 -11.31 2.04
CA ASN A 49 -8.05 -12.47 2.85
C ASN A 49 -7.94 -12.19 4.37
N VAL A 50 -8.50 -11.07 4.80
CA VAL A 50 -8.55 -10.64 6.21
C VAL A 50 -10.00 -10.43 6.64
N HIS A 51 -10.24 -10.37 7.95
CA HIS A 51 -11.57 -10.08 8.47
C HIS A 51 -11.91 -8.59 8.28
N PRO A 52 -13.14 -8.18 7.91
CA PRO A 52 -13.51 -6.77 7.76
C PRO A 52 -13.20 -5.90 8.98
N ASN A 53 -13.44 -6.42 10.18
CA ASN A 53 -13.03 -5.78 11.46
C ASN A 53 -11.54 -5.41 11.50
N THR A 54 -10.65 -6.20 10.90
CA THR A 54 -9.22 -5.88 10.83
C THR A 54 -9.01 -4.60 10.01
N VAL A 55 -9.69 -4.48 8.87
CA VAL A 55 -9.64 -3.28 8.03
C VAL A 55 -10.18 -2.06 8.79
N TYR A 56 -11.33 -2.20 9.48
CA TYR A 56 -11.87 -1.13 10.34
C TYR A 56 -10.91 -0.68 11.44
N ASN A 57 -10.20 -1.61 12.08
CA ASN A 57 -9.20 -1.26 13.09
C ASN A 57 -8.07 -0.44 12.49
N TYR A 58 -7.53 -0.84 11.33
CA TYR A 58 -6.50 -0.07 10.64
C TYR A 58 -6.99 1.32 10.17
N ILE A 59 -8.27 1.46 9.82
CA ILE A 59 -8.88 2.78 9.54
C ILE A 59 -8.91 3.64 10.81
N ASN A 60 -9.39 3.08 11.93
CA ASN A 60 -9.47 3.77 13.22
C ASN A 60 -8.08 4.16 13.76
N ASP A 61 -7.08 3.31 13.52
CA ASP A 61 -5.69 3.58 13.86
C ASP A 61 -5.01 4.59 12.90
N GLY A 62 -5.71 5.03 11.86
CA GLY A 62 -5.23 6.00 10.87
C GLY A 62 -4.19 5.45 9.90
N LEU A 63 -4.04 4.12 9.82
CA LEU A 63 -3.08 3.44 8.95
C LEU A 63 -3.65 3.16 7.54
N ILE A 64 -4.97 3.05 7.43
CA ILE A 64 -5.69 2.98 6.16
C ILE A 64 -6.56 4.24 6.05
N ILE A 65 -6.48 4.94 4.92
CA ILE A 65 -7.20 6.20 4.71
C ILE A 65 -8.24 6.02 3.60
N PRO A 66 -9.54 6.08 3.91
CA PRO A 66 -10.58 6.11 2.90
C PRO A 66 -10.58 7.44 2.15
N GLU A 67 -10.94 7.38 0.88
CA GLU A 67 -11.15 8.56 0.05
C GLU A 67 -12.47 9.26 0.42
N ILE A 68 -13.52 8.46 0.66
CA ILE A 68 -14.79 8.97 1.16
C ILE A 68 -15.05 8.38 2.53
N ARG A 69 -15.23 9.26 3.52
CA ARG A 69 -15.72 8.92 4.86
C ARG A 69 -17.18 9.27 4.92
N GLY A 70 -18.08 8.29 4.83
CA GLY A 70 -19.46 8.57 5.21
C GLY A 70 -19.56 8.77 6.72
N LYS A 71 -20.29 9.82 7.11
CA LYS A 71 -20.51 10.17 8.52
C LYS A 71 -21.44 9.20 9.24
N ASP A 72 -22.30 8.49 8.52
CA ASP A 72 -23.51 7.91 9.11
C ASP A 72 -23.58 6.37 9.10
N PHE A 73 -22.76 5.67 8.32
CA PHE A 73 -22.72 4.19 8.35
C PHE A 73 -21.29 3.65 8.25
N LYS A 74 -20.98 2.61 9.03
CA LYS A 74 -19.73 1.82 8.93
C LYS A 74 -19.47 1.33 7.49
N ASP A 75 -20.52 1.20 6.69
CA ASP A 75 -20.46 0.72 5.31
C ASP A 75 -20.25 1.84 4.27
N SER A 76 -20.00 3.06 4.73
CA SER A 76 -19.84 4.23 3.86
C SER A 76 -18.39 4.59 3.55
N TYR A 77 -17.41 3.81 4.02
CA TYR A 77 -16.04 4.02 3.58
C TYR A 77 -15.90 3.58 2.13
N ARG A 78 -15.32 4.46 1.31
CA ARG A 78 -14.95 4.15 -0.07
C ARG A 78 -13.46 4.39 -0.27
N PHE A 79 -12.84 3.46 -0.99
CA PHE A 79 -11.42 3.47 -1.32
C PHE A 79 -11.26 3.34 -2.82
N ARG A 80 -10.24 3.97 -3.39
CA ARG A 80 -9.83 3.61 -4.76
C ARG A 80 -9.39 2.16 -4.77
N MET A 81 -9.87 1.41 -5.74
CA MET A 81 -9.47 0.02 -5.92
C MET A 81 -7.95 -0.10 -6.13
N SER A 82 -7.33 0.85 -6.83
CA SER A 82 -5.87 0.90 -6.98
C SER A 82 -5.14 1.02 -5.64
N TYR A 83 -5.62 1.86 -4.73
CA TYR A 83 -5.10 1.98 -3.36
C TYR A 83 -5.35 0.71 -2.55
N ALA A 84 -6.57 0.18 -2.59
CA ALA A 84 -6.96 -1.04 -1.91
C ALA A 84 -6.06 -2.22 -2.29
N LEU A 85 -5.75 -2.41 -3.58
CA LEU A 85 -4.89 -3.49 -4.06
C LEU A 85 -3.42 -3.35 -3.63
N LEU A 86 -2.96 -2.13 -3.36
CA LEU A 86 -1.59 -1.84 -2.93
C LEU A 86 -1.36 -1.99 -1.42
N LEU A 87 -2.40 -2.19 -0.63
CA LEU A 87 -2.25 -2.36 0.83
C LEU A 87 -1.49 -3.66 1.13
N ASP A 88 -0.49 -3.59 2.00
CA ASP A 88 0.15 -4.78 2.57
C ASP A 88 -0.14 -4.87 4.06
N PHE A 89 -1.03 -5.80 4.44
CA PHE A 89 -1.43 -6.02 5.83
C PHE A 89 -0.28 -6.50 6.72
N LYS A 90 0.77 -7.12 6.17
CA LYS A 90 1.98 -7.46 6.94
C LYS A 90 2.74 -6.20 7.34
N ASP A 91 2.87 -5.26 6.42
CA ASP A 91 3.54 -3.99 6.70
C ASP A 91 2.70 -3.07 7.59
N LEU A 92 1.38 -3.04 7.41
CA LEU A 92 0.45 -2.33 8.32
C LEU A 92 0.57 -2.86 9.75
N ARG A 93 0.69 -4.18 9.93
CA ARG A 93 0.93 -4.79 11.25
C ARG A 93 2.26 -4.34 11.87
N LYS A 94 3.34 -4.25 11.08
CA LYS A 94 4.62 -3.73 11.57
C LYS A 94 4.48 -2.28 12.00
N GLN A 95 3.85 -1.43 11.18
CA GLN A 95 3.61 -0.02 11.49
C GLN A 95 2.82 0.15 12.78
N LEU A 96 1.75 -0.62 12.97
CA LEU A 96 0.97 -0.63 14.21
C LEU A 96 1.81 -1.00 15.43
N HIS A 97 2.66 -2.02 15.30
CA HIS A 97 3.58 -2.42 16.38
C HIS A 97 4.58 -1.31 16.74
N PHE A 98 5.18 -0.66 15.74
CA PHE A 98 6.08 0.48 15.96
C PHE A 98 5.36 1.66 16.63
N LYS A 99 4.17 2.01 16.15
CA LYS A 99 3.34 3.08 16.73
C LYS A 99 3.03 2.80 18.21
N ASN A 100 2.60 1.59 18.53
CA ASN A 100 2.29 1.19 19.91
C ASN A 100 3.53 1.16 20.81
N LYS A 101 4.72 0.86 20.26
CA LYS A 101 5.97 0.92 21.01
C LYS A 101 6.35 2.36 21.37
N GLN A 102 6.16 3.32 20.47
CA GLN A 102 6.45 4.73 20.74
C GLN A 102 5.50 5.32 21.80
N LEU A 103 4.21 4.97 21.75
CA LEU A 103 3.21 5.42 22.73
C LEU A 103 3.44 4.89 24.16
N LYS A 104 4.20 3.80 24.34
CA LYS A 104 4.54 3.25 25.66
C LYS A 104 5.76 3.90 26.31
N ILE A 105 6.52 4.68 25.53
CA ILE A 105 7.76 5.34 25.98
C ILE A 105 7.52 6.84 26.25
N SER A 106 6.35 7.34 25.85
CA SER A 106 5.87 8.72 26.10
C SER A 106 4.99 8.74 27.34
#